data_AF-A0A1E3A7S2-F1
#
_entry.id   AF-A0A1E3A7S2-F1
#
_cell.length_a   1.000
_cell.length_b   1.000
_cell.length_c   1.000
_cell.angle_alpha   90.00
_cell.angle_beta   90.00
_cell.angle_gamma   90.00
#
_symmetry.space_group_name_H-M   'P 1'
#
loop_
_entity.id
_entity.type
_entity.pdbx_description
1 polymer ?
#
loop_
_entity_poly.entity_id
_entity_poly.type
_entity_poly.pdbx_seq_one_letter_code
_entity_poly.pdbx_strand_id
1 'polypeptide(L)'
;MWQRNNGQTESEKLQNRFTAYLLVAVRRQQRDYVIKKNQRIRYEFLMEDDTYQTERQIEADILDELPLMIQMENVALQCALEQISERERYVFMARMLDGISFEELGAELGLGYKGVAAVYYRAVSKIRKRMKEVNQNEF
;
A
#
# COMPACT_ATOMS: atom_id res chain seq x y z
N MET A 1 -43.14 -5.53 -59.40
CA MET A 1 -43.46 -4.20 -58.85
C MET A 1 -43.49 -4.30 -57.34
N TRP A 2 -42.62 -3.59 -56.62
CA TRP A 2 -42.71 -3.48 -55.16
C TRP A 2 -43.83 -2.49 -54.83
N GLN A 3 -44.98 -2.99 -54.39
CA GLN A 3 -46.07 -2.14 -53.91
C GLN A 3 -45.68 -1.59 -52.54
N ARG A 4 -45.56 -0.27 -52.43
CA ARG A 4 -45.37 0.40 -51.13
C ARG A 4 -46.67 0.30 -50.35
N ASN A 5 -46.58 -0.15 -49.10
CA ASN A 5 -47.69 -0.15 -48.16
C ASN A 5 -48.20 1.28 -48.00
N ASN A 6 -49.42 1.54 -48.49
CA ASN A 6 -50.03 2.87 -48.48
C ASN A 6 -51.02 3.05 -47.31
N GLY A 7 -51.13 2.04 -46.44
CA GLY A 7 -51.97 2.04 -45.25
C GLY A 7 -53.48 2.04 -45.52
N GLN A 8 -53.92 1.75 -46.74
CA GLN A 8 -55.34 1.80 -47.10
C GLN A 8 -56.05 0.48 -46.80
N THR A 9 -55.38 -0.66 -47.06
CA THR A 9 -55.93 -1.99 -46.82
C THR A 9 -55.85 -2.38 -45.34
N GLU A 10 -56.80 -3.18 -44.84
CA GLU A 10 -56.79 -3.64 -43.45
C GLU A 10 -55.53 -4.46 -43.10
N SER A 11 -55.00 -5.26 -44.04
CA SER A 11 -53.73 -5.99 -43.88
C SER A 11 -52.53 -5.04 -43.73
N GLU A 12 -52.51 -3.95 -44.49
CA GLU A 12 -51.46 -2.93 -44.46
C GLU A 12 -51.50 -2.12 -43.16
N LYS A 13 -52.70 -1.77 -42.69
CA LYS A 13 -52.91 -1.13 -41.38
C LYS A 13 -52.47 -2.04 -40.24
N LEU A 14 -52.81 -3.34 -40.31
CA LEU A 14 -52.40 -4.33 -39.33
C LEU A 14 -50.87 -4.49 -39.30
N GLN A 15 -50.23 -4.58 -40.46
CA GLN A 15 -48.77 -4.62 -40.57
C GLN A 15 -48.13 -3.38 -39.95
N ASN A 16 -48.62 -2.18 -40.25
CA ASN A 16 -48.09 -0.94 -39.70
C ASN A 16 -48.23 -0.87 -38.17
N ARG A 17 -49.36 -1.33 -37.62
CA ARG A 17 -49.57 -1.43 -36.16
C ARG A 17 -48.59 -2.42 -35.52
N PHE A 18 -48.42 -3.59 -36.13
CA PHE A 18 -47.47 -4.60 -35.65
C PHE A 18 -46.03 -4.07 -35.68
N THR A 19 -45.60 -3.44 -36.78
CA THR A 19 -44.27 -2.85 -36.90
C THR A 19 -44.04 -1.74 -35.88
N ALA A 20 -45.02 -0.85 -35.67
CA ALA A 20 -44.93 0.20 -34.67
C ALA A 20 -44.79 -0.38 -33.25
N TYR A 21 -45.58 -1.40 -32.93
CA TYR A 21 -45.49 -2.09 -31.64
C TYR A 21 -44.11 -2.73 -31.45
N LEU A 22 -43.60 -3.45 -32.45
CA LEU A 22 -42.30 -4.12 -32.39
C LEU A 22 -41.16 -3.12 -32.20
N LEU A 23 -41.17 -2.00 -32.93
CA LEU A 23 -40.18 -0.93 -32.75
C LEU A 23 -40.19 -0.37 -31.32
N VAL A 24 -41.38 -0.17 -30.75
CA VAL A 24 -41.51 0.30 -29.37
C VAL A 24 -41.00 -0.74 -28.37
N ALA A 25 -41.33 -2.02 -28.57
CA ALA A 25 -40.88 -3.12 -27.72
C ALA A 25 -39.35 -3.24 -27.72
N VAL A 26 -38.71 -3.17 -28.90
CA VAL A 26 -37.25 -3.21 -29.03
C VAL A 26 -36.59 -2.03 -28.31
N ARG A 27 -37.12 -0.80 -28.49
CA ARG A 27 -36.58 0.38 -27.80
C ARG A 27 -36.69 0.28 -26.28
N ARG A 28 -37.80 -0.30 -25.77
CA ARG A 28 -37.97 -0.54 -24.33
C ARG A 28 -36.94 -1.55 -23.83
N GLN A 29 -36.80 -2.69 -24.53
CA GLN A 29 -35.83 -3.72 -24.16
C GLN A 29 -34.39 -3.21 -24.12
N GLN A 30 -33.99 -2.38 -25.09
CA GLN A 30 -32.66 -1.75 -25.11
C GLN A 30 -32.44 -0.85 -23.90
N ARG A 31 -33.43 -0.02 -23.55
CA ARG A 31 -33.37 0.85 -22.37
C ARG A 31 -33.25 0.02 -21.10
N ASP A 32 -34.07 -1.01 -20.95
CA ASP A 32 -34.09 -1.87 -19.77
C ASP A 32 -32.75 -2.62 -19.60
N TYR A 33 -32.16 -3.08 -20.71
CA TYR A 33 -30.83 -3.69 -20.69
C TYR A 33 -29.76 -2.71 -20.19
N VAL A 34 -29.73 -1.48 -20.71
CA VAL A 34 -28.74 -0.46 -20.28
C VAL A 34 -28.92 -0.12 -18.80
N ILE A 35 -30.17 0.06 -18.34
CA ILE A 35 -30.45 0.32 -16.92
C ILE A 35 -29.94 -0.84 -16.06
N LYS A 36 -30.25 -2.09 -16.43
CA LYS A 36 -29.83 -3.27 -15.68
C LYS A 36 -28.31 -3.44 -15.67
N LYS A 37 -27.65 -3.17 -16.81
CA LYS A 37 -26.18 -3.18 -16.92
C LYS A 37 -25.56 -2.11 -16.02
N ASN A 38 -26.08 -0.88 -16.06
CA ASN A 38 -25.58 0.21 -15.22
C ASN A 38 -25.86 -0.02 -13.74
N GLN A 39 -27.00 -0.61 -13.38
CA GLN A 39 -27.26 -1.03 -11.99
C GLN A 39 -26.21 -2.06 -11.55
N ARG A 40 -25.93 -3.09 -12.36
CA ARG A 40 -24.85 -4.04 -12.05
C ARG A 40 -23.51 -3.35 -11.86
N ILE A 41 -23.09 -2.51 -12.80
CA ILE A 41 -21.83 -1.74 -12.69
C ILE A 41 -21.82 -0.81 -11.46
N ARG A 42 -22.97 -0.30 -11.01
CA ARG A 42 -23.05 0.52 -9.80
C ARG A 42 -22.92 -0.27 -8.51
N TYR A 43 -23.31 -1.55 -8.49
CA TYR A 43 -23.24 -2.41 -7.31
C TYR A 43 -21.98 -3.29 -7.29
N GLU A 44 -21.49 -3.67 -8.47
CA GLU A 44 -20.19 -4.29 -8.67
C GLU A 44 -19.16 -3.15 -8.72
N PHE A 45 -18.70 -2.72 -7.54
CA PHE A 45 -17.50 -1.90 -7.42
C PHE A 45 -16.41 -2.53 -8.28
N LEU A 46 -15.80 -1.75 -9.18
CA LEU A 46 -14.70 -2.18 -10.01
C LEU A 46 -13.52 -2.46 -9.06
N MET A 47 -13.46 -3.67 -8.52
CA MET A 47 -12.27 -4.19 -7.83
C MET A 47 -11.25 -4.51 -8.93
N GLU A 48 -10.77 -3.47 -9.59
CA GLU A 48 -9.57 -3.55 -10.40
C GLU A 48 -8.41 -3.73 -9.41
N ASP A 49 -7.58 -4.72 -9.67
CA ASP A 49 -6.45 -5.25 -8.88
C ASP A 49 -5.48 -4.17 -8.31
N ASP A 50 -5.60 -2.94 -8.81
CA ASP A 50 -4.82 -1.76 -8.41
C ASP A 50 -5.09 -1.28 -6.98
N THR A 51 -6.28 -1.49 -6.39
CA THR A 51 -6.55 -0.95 -5.03
C THR A 51 -5.74 -1.68 -3.97
N TYR A 52 -5.53 -3.00 -4.11
CA TYR A 52 -4.73 -3.78 -3.17
C TYR A 52 -3.23 -3.48 -3.27
N GLN A 53 -2.73 -3.22 -4.49
CA GLN A 53 -1.35 -2.76 -4.70
C GLN A 53 -1.18 -1.35 -4.13
N THR A 54 -2.16 -0.46 -4.38
CA THR A 54 -2.13 0.94 -3.91
C THR A 54 -2.20 1.05 -2.40
N GLU A 55 -3.09 0.30 -1.73
CA GLU A 55 -3.19 0.28 -0.26
C GLU A 55 -1.90 -0.23 0.38
N ARG A 56 -1.31 -1.31 -0.15
CA ARG A 56 -0.03 -1.84 0.34
C ARG A 56 1.13 -0.88 0.09
N GLN A 57 1.12 -0.19 -1.06
CA GLN A 57 2.11 0.84 -1.37
C GLN A 57 1.97 2.02 -0.40
N ILE A 58 0.75 2.49 -0.11
CA ILE A 58 0.46 3.57 0.83
C ILE A 58 0.85 3.19 2.26
N GLU A 59 0.55 1.97 2.71
CA GLU A 59 0.95 1.49 4.04
C GLU A 59 2.48 1.41 4.18
N ALA A 60 3.17 0.92 3.16
CA ALA A 60 4.64 0.94 3.12
C ALA A 60 5.19 2.37 3.14
N ASP A 61 4.59 3.28 2.37
CA ASP A 61 5.00 4.69 2.28
C ASP A 61 4.83 5.42 3.63
N ILE A 62 3.73 5.17 4.35
CA ILE A 62 3.48 5.76 5.69
C ILE A 62 4.45 5.19 6.73
N LEU A 63 4.73 3.88 6.69
CA LEU A 63 5.68 3.28 7.63
C LEU A 63 7.08 3.81 7.41
N ASP A 64 7.51 3.99 6.15
CA ASP A 64 8.84 4.52 5.79
C ASP A 64 9.05 5.97 6.23
N GLU A 65 7.97 6.77 6.35
CA GLU A 65 8.04 8.14 6.89
C GLU A 65 8.22 8.21 8.42
N LEU A 66 7.99 7.12 9.16
CA LEU A 66 8.14 7.12 10.61
C LEU A 66 9.62 7.07 11.04
N PRO A 67 9.96 7.66 12.21
CA PRO A 67 11.28 7.49 12.81
C PRO A 67 11.67 6.02 12.93
N LEU A 68 12.91 5.68 12.58
CA LEU A 68 13.41 4.30 12.56
C LEU A 68 13.14 3.54 13.87
N MET A 69 13.22 4.21 15.02
CA MET A 69 12.93 3.62 16.33
C MET A 69 11.50 3.07 16.46
N ILE A 70 10.53 3.69 15.77
CA ILE A 70 9.11 3.27 15.76
C ILE A 70 8.89 2.11 14.78
N GLN A 71 9.68 2.04 13.70
CA GLN A 71 9.61 0.96 12.71
C GLN A 71 10.19 -0.37 13.23
N MET A 72 10.96 -0.36 14.33
CA MET A 72 11.65 -1.56 14.81
C MET A 72 10.67 -2.60 15.38
N GLU A 73 10.57 -3.76 14.72
CA GLU A 73 9.74 -4.87 15.20
C GLU A 73 10.30 -5.52 16.49
N ASN A 74 11.61 -5.48 16.69
CA ASN A 74 12.27 -6.10 17.84
C ASN A 74 12.27 -5.14 19.04
N VAL A 75 11.26 -5.29 19.90
CA VAL A 75 11.07 -4.48 21.12
C VAL A 75 12.29 -4.54 22.05
N ALA A 76 12.90 -5.72 22.23
CA ALA A 76 14.08 -5.87 23.11
C ALA A 76 15.28 -5.07 22.58
N LEU A 77 15.51 -5.07 21.26
CA LEU A 77 16.54 -4.28 20.61
C LEU A 77 16.23 -2.79 20.69
N GLN A 78 14.99 -2.39 20.45
CA GLN A 78 14.53 -1.00 20.56
C GLN A 78 14.81 -0.46 21.97
N CYS A 79 14.36 -1.16 23.02
CA CYS A 79 14.63 -0.77 24.41
C CYS A 79 16.13 -0.73 24.72
N ALA A 80 16.90 -1.70 24.21
CA ALA A 80 18.35 -1.72 24.42
C ALA A 80 19.05 -0.48 23.81
N LEU A 81 18.62 -0.06 22.61
CA LEU A 81 19.13 1.13 21.93
C LEU A 81 18.71 2.41 22.65
N GLU A 82 17.46 2.52 23.11
CA GLU A 82 16.96 3.68 23.85
C GLU A 82 17.72 3.94 25.15
N GLN A 83 18.23 2.89 25.79
CA GLN A 83 18.87 3.00 27.09
C GLN A 83 20.41 3.20 27.03
N ILE A 84 21.05 3.04 25.87
CA ILE A 84 22.48 3.40 25.72
C ILE A 84 22.62 4.90 25.40
N SER A 85 23.83 5.44 25.61
CA SER A 85 24.08 6.86 25.35
C SER A 85 23.90 7.21 23.87
N GLU A 86 23.48 8.44 23.59
CA GLU A 86 23.26 8.92 22.22
C GLU A 86 24.51 8.75 21.34
N ARG A 87 25.70 9.03 21.88
CA ARG A 87 26.97 8.82 21.19
C ARG A 87 27.22 7.35 20.86
N GLU A 88 26.96 6.44 21.80
CA GLU A 88 27.11 5.00 21.56
C GLU A 88 26.10 4.50 20.53
N ARG A 89 24.87 5.01 20.59
CA ARG A 89 23.79 4.70 19.66
C ARG A 89 24.15 5.15 18.26
N TYR A 90 24.59 6.40 18.10
CA TYR A 90 25.03 6.95 16.83
C TYR A 90 26.16 6.13 16.20
N VAL A 91 27.24 5.89 16.96
CA VAL A 91 28.39 5.09 16.47
C VAL A 91 27.98 3.68 16.08
N PHE A 92 27.06 3.06 16.83
CA PHE A 92 26.54 1.73 16.50
C PHE A 92 25.72 1.76 15.19
N MET A 93 24.77 2.69 15.07
CA MET A 93 23.87 2.78 13.92
C MET A 93 24.63 3.16 12.65
N ALA A 94 25.52 4.16 12.70
CA ALA A 94 26.36 4.56 11.58
C ALA A 94 27.24 3.40 11.06
N ARG A 95 27.70 2.52 11.96
CA ARG A 95 28.46 1.32 11.57
C ARG A 95 27.59 0.22 10.98
N MET A 96 26.41 0.00 11.53
CA MET A 96 25.56 -1.15 11.21
C MET A 96 24.64 -0.89 10.02
N LEU A 97 24.13 0.33 9.86
CA LEU A 97 23.19 0.72 8.82
C LEU A 97 23.92 1.36 7.63
N ASP A 98 24.79 2.33 7.90
CA ASP A 98 25.43 3.14 6.85
C ASP A 98 26.81 2.62 6.43
N GLY A 99 27.39 1.69 7.20
CA GLY A 99 28.69 1.07 6.88
C GLY A 99 29.91 1.99 7.05
N ILE A 100 29.75 3.17 7.63
CA ILE A 100 30.79 4.22 7.78
C ILE A 100 32.04 3.66 8.47
N SER A 101 33.25 4.00 8.03
CA SER A 101 34.46 3.45 8.64
C SER A 101 34.74 4.03 10.04
N PHE A 102 35.58 3.37 10.85
CA PHE A 102 35.99 3.92 12.15
C PHE A 102 36.90 5.16 12.00
N GLU A 103 37.65 5.26 10.90
CA GLU A 103 38.43 6.45 10.56
C GLU A 103 37.51 7.64 10.25
N GLU A 104 36.47 7.42 9.44
CA GLU A 104 35.50 8.46 9.07
C GLU A 104 34.72 8.96 10.29
N LEU A 105 34.18 8.04 11.10
CA LEU A 105 33.52 8.38 12.38
C LEU A 105 34.49 9.05 13.36
N GLY A 106 35.77 8.69 13.31
CA GLY A 106 36.81 9.31 14.13
C GLY A 106 37.01 10.77 13.74
N ALA A 107 37.14 11.04 12.44
CA ALA A 107 37.26 12.38 11.90
C ALA A 107 36.03 13.24 12.26
N GLU A 108 34.83 12.68 12.12
CA GLU A 108 33.57 13.38 12.44
C GLU A 108 33.44 13.71 13.93
N LEU A 109 33.70 12.72 14.80
CA LEU A 109 33.50 12.84 16.26
C LEU A 109 34.71 13.43 17.00
N GLY A 110 35.76 13.84 16.29
CA GLY A 110 37.01 14.33 16.88
C GLY A 110 37.74 13.27 17.71
N LEU A 111 37.61 11.99 17.36
CA LEU A 111 38.23 10.86 18.04
C LEU A 111 39.26 10.18 17.14
N GLY A 112 40.29 9.59 17.75
CA GLY A 112 41.12 8.63 17.03
C GLY A 112 40.37 7.33 16.74
N TYR A 113 40.80 6.58 15.71
CA TYR A 113 40.27 5.27 15.33
C TYR A 113 39.98 4.35 16.54
N LYS A 114 40.98 4.20 17.43
CA LYS A 114 40.87 3.35 18.62
C LYS A 114 39.79 3.83 19.60
N GLY A 115 39.56 5.14 19.66
CA GLY A 115 38.52 5.74 20.50
C GLY A 115 37.14 5.39 20.00
N VAL A 116 36.88 5.56 18.70
CA VAL A 116 35.59 5.18 18.09
C VAL A 116 35.37 3.68 18.15
N ALA A 117 36.38 2.86 17.83
CA ALA A 117 36.28 1.41 17.92
C ALA A 117 35.92 0.96 19.34
N ALA A 118 36.53 1.57 20.37
CA ALA A 118 36.19 1.29 21.76
C ALA A 118 34.75 1.68 22.10
N VAL A 119 34.26 2.83 21.60
CA VAL A 119 32.85 3.24 21.76
C VAL A 119 31.91 2.22 21.11
N TYR A 120 32.21 1.80 19.87
CA TYR A 120 31.43 0.82 19.13
C TYR A 120 31.31 -0.52 19.88
N TYR A 121 32.44 -1.14 20.26
CA TYR A 121 32.40 -2.44 20.93
C TYR A 121 31.77 -2.38 22.34
N ARG A 122 31.88 -1.23 23.03
CA ARG A 122 31.15 -1.00 24.28
C ARG A 122 29.65 -0.91 24.04
N ALA A 123 29.21 -0.20 23.00
CA ALA A 123 27.81 -0.12 22.62
C ALA A 123 27.25 -1.52 22.32
N VAL A 124 27.94 -2.32 21.49
CA VAL A 124 27.56 -3.71 21.19
C VAL A 124 27.43 -4.56 22.46
N SER A 125 28.40 -4.45 23.36
CA SER A 125 28.37 -5.20 24.63
C SER A 125 27.19 -4.81 25.52
N LYS A 126 26.87 -3.50 25.60
CA LYS A 126 25.72 -2.99 26.35
C LYS A 126 24.39 -3.45 25.75
N ILE A 127 24.24 -3.34 24.42
CA ILE A 127 23.03 -3.78 23.70
C ILE A 127 22.80 -5.27 23.97
N ARG A 128 23.82 -6.10 23.78
CA ARG A 128 23.72 -7.55 24.02
C ARG A 128 23.35 -7.88 25.46
N LYS A 129 23.88 -7.13 26.43
CA LYS A 129 23.54 -7.33 27.85
C LYS A 129 22.06 -6.99 28.11
N ARG A 130 21.61 -5.82 27.67
CA ARG A 130 20.23 -5.35 27.85
C ARG A 130 19.21 -6.27 27.18
N MET A 131 19.48 -6.72 25.95
CA MET A 131 18.59 -7.67 25.27
C MET A 131 18.44 -9.00 26.02
N LYS A 132 19.49 -9.49 26.68
CA LYS A 132 19.39 -10.68 27.54
C LYS A 132 18.54 -10.43 28.78
N GLU A 133 18.67 -9.26 29.40
CA GLU A 133 17.89 -8.88 30.59
C GLU A 133 16.40 -8.75 30.25
N VAL A 134 16.04 -8.14 29.11
CA VAL A 134 14.65 -8.02 28.65
C VAL A 134 14.04 -9.40 28.41
N ASN A 135 14.73 -10.28 27.68
CA ASN A 135 14.24 -11.63 27.41
C ASN A 135 14.12 -12.52 28.66
N GLN A 136 14.83 -12.20 29.75
CA GLN A 136 14.72 -12.91 31.04
C GLN A 136 13.54 -12.43 31.88
N ASN A 137 13.08 -11.18 31.67
CA ASN A 137 11.97 -10.59 32.41
C ASN A 137 10.59 -10.87 31.76
N GLU A 138 10.56 -11.49 30.59
CA GLU A 138 9.33 -11.92 29.89
C GLU A 138 8.89 -13.35 30.25
N PHE A 139 9.53 -14.00 31.23
CA PHE A 139 9.17 -15.30 31.82
C PHE A 139 9.00 -15.18 33.35
#